data_AF-A0A1H9CY39-F1
#
_entry.id   AF-A0A1H9CY39-F1
#
_cell.length_a   1.000
_cell.length_b   1.000
_cell.length_c   1.000
_cell.angle_alpha   90.00
_cell.angle_beta   90.00
_cell.angle_gamma   90.00
#
_symmetry.space_group_name_H-M   'P 1'
#
loop_
_entity.id
_entity.type
_entity.pdbx_description
1 polymer ?
#
loop_
_entity_poly.entity_id
_entity_poly.type
_entity_poly.pdbx_seq_one_letter_code
_entity_poly.pdbx_strand_id
1 'polypeptide(L)'
;MIEFKKTTDFPRGTLYNQLVDAYSFNEECRKIWDTTWKEYDDFLYNNPVAAEKFSFITLLDGGPVGHISWDPGHSPDYVEIGHNCILIKCKGQGLGHAQLAEAVRIIKEIMRVWVL
;
A
#
# COMPACT_ATOMS: atom_id res chain seq x y z
N MET A 1 -11.12 15.10 4.35
CA MET A 1 -11.76 13.79 4.48
C MET A 1 -10.78 12.71 4.03
N ILE A 2 -10.60 11.65 4.81
CA ILE A 2 -9.76 10.51 4.43
C ILE A 2 -10.61 9.51 3.66
N GLU A 3 -10.08 9.01 2.55
CA GLU A 3 -10.70 7.97 1.73
C GLU A 3 -9.68 6.88 1.40
N PHE A 4 -10.17 5.67 1.11
CA PHE A 4 -9.37 4.54 0.64
C PHE A 4 -9.93 4.12 -0.72
N LYS A 5 -9.07 4.11 -1.75
CA LYS A 5 -9.45 3.83 -3.14
C LYS A 5 -8.70 2.62 -3.68
N LYS A 6 -9.26 1.99 -4.71
CA LYS A 6 -8.60 0.86 -5.36
C LYS A 6 -7.32 1.35 -6.00
N THR A 7 -6.27 0.55 -5.88
CA THR A 7 -4.99 0.81 -6.55
C THR A 7 -5.16 1.03 -8.06
N THR A 8 -6.05 0.25 -8.69
CA THR A 8 -6.33 0.32 -10.13
C THR A 8 -7.10 1.56 -10.58
N ASP A 9 -7.61 2.38 -9.66
CA ASP A 9 -8.21 3.68 -9.99
C ASP A 9 -7.13 4.72 -10.37
N PHE A 10 -5.85 4.38 -10.18
CA PHE A 10 -4.69 5.23 -10.44
C PHE A 10 -3.81 4.59 -11.53
N PRO A 11 -3.07 5.38 -12.33
CA PRO A 11 -2.24 4.85 -13.41
C PRO A 11 -1.05 4.04 -12.89
N ARG A 12 -0.60 3.06 -13.69
CA ARG A 12 0.65 2.33 -13.45
C ARG A 12 1.81 3.28 -13.17
N GLY A 13 2.69 2.90 -12.25
CA GLY A 13 3.79 3.72 -11.74
C GLY A 13 3.42 4.59 -10.55
N THR A 14 2.13 4.67 -10.16
CA THR A 14 1.70 5.44 -8.99
C THR A 14 2.35 4.92 -7.70
N LEU A 15 2.39 3.60 -7.49
CA LEU A 15 2.92 3.03 -6.27
C LEU A 15 4.44 3.22 -6.19
N TYR A 16 5.13 2.94 -7.29
CA TYR A 16 6.57 3.20 -7.41
C TYR A 16 6.91 4.67 -7.10
N ASN A 17 6.20 5.63 -7.71
CA ASN A 17 6.46 7.06 -7.49
C ASN A 17 6.19 7.48 -6.03
N GLN A 18 5.17 6.91 -5.39
CA GLN A 18 4.89 7.18 -3.98
C GLN A 18 5.98 6.61 -3.06
N LEU A 19 6.52 5.42 -3.35
CA LEU A 19 7.64 4.84 -2.59
C LEU A 19 8.92 5.68 -2.76
N VAL A 20 9.23 6.08 -4.00
CA VAL A 20 10.37 6.97 -4.27
C VAL A 20 10.28 8.27 -3.48
N ASP A 21 9.12 8.92 -3.45
CA ASP A 21 8.92 10.14 -2.66
C ASP A 21 9.06 9.85 -1.16
N ALA A 22 8.28 8.89 -0.63
CA ALA A 22 8.19 8.62 0.80
C ALA A 22 9.52 8.21 1.43
N TYR A 23 10.40 7.56 0.68
CA TYR A 23 11.72 7.11 1.14
C TYR A 23 12.88 8.02 0.68
N SER A 24 12.60 9.15 0.03
CA SER A 24 13.65 10.07 -0.45
C SER A 24 14.47 10.75 0.66
N PHE A 25 14.11 10.56 1.94
CA PHE A 25 14.93 10.98 3.08
C PHE A 25 16.25 10.21 3.19
N ASN A 26 16.38 9.07 2.50
CA ASN A 26 17.61 8.28 2.42
C ASN A 26 17.85 7.81 0.98
N GLU A 27 18.89 8.34 0.33
CA GLU A 27 19.22 7.99 -1.05
C GLU A 27 19.54 6.50 -1.25
N GLU A 28 20.03 5.80 -0.21
CA GLU A 28 20.32 4.37 -0.26
C GLU A 28 19.04 3.55 -0.43
N CYS A 29 17.89 4.03 0.06
CA CYS A 29 16.63 3.33 -0.11
C CYS A 29 16.33 3.11 -1.60
N ARG A 30 16.53 4.13 -2.44
CA ARG A 30 16.32 3.96 -3.87
C ARG A 30 17.36 3.02 -4.47
N LYS A 31 18.65 3.17 -4.13
CA LYS A 31 19.70 2.29 -4.67
C LYS A 31 19.43 0.81 -4.40
N ILE A 32 18.88 0.50 -3.23
CA ILE A 32 18.59 -0.88 -2.80
C ILE A 32 17.26 -1.39 -3.35
N TRP A 33 16.20 -0.59 -3.30
CA TRP A 33 14.82 -1.07 -3.50
C TRP A 33 14.18 -0.69 -4.85
N ASP A 34 14.85 0.12 -5.69
CA ASP A 34 14.27 0.64 -6.93
C ASP A 34 13.75 -0.45 -7.88
N THR A 35 14.50 -1.55 -8.05
CA THR A 35 14.03 -2.71 -8.84
C THR A 35 12.81 -3.37 -8.20
N THR A 36 12.87 -3.67 -6.90
CA THR A 36 11.76 -4.32 -6.18
C THR A 36 10.50 -3.47 -6.20
N TRP A 37 10.61 -2.14 -6.06
CA TRP A 37 9.44 -1.26 -6.12
C TRP A 37 8.81 -1.20 -7.51
N LYS A 38 9.60 -1.30 -8.59
CA LYS A 38 9.08 -1.41 -9.96
C LYS A 38 8.39 -2.74 -10.19
N GLU A 39 9.02 -3.84 -9.78
CA GLU A 39 8.45 -5.18 -9.90
C GLU A 39 7.14 -5.32 -9.11
N TYR A 40 7.07 -4.73 -7.92
CA TYR A 40 5.86 -4.66 -7.11
C TYR A 40 4.73 -3.85 -7.80
N ASP A 41 5.03 -2.67 -8.32
CA ASP A 41 4.06 -1.87 -9.09
C ASP A 41 3.54 -2.68 -10.30
N ASP A 42 4.47 -3.21 -11.10
CA ASP A 42 4.12 -4.03 -12.26
C ASP A 42 3.30 -5.26 -11.90
N PHE A 43 3.64 -5.95 -10.81
CA PHE A 43 2.91 -7.12 -10.33
C PHE A 43 1.45 -6.79 -10.03
N LEU A 44 1.17 -5.73 -9.25
CA LEU A 44 -0.20 -5.36 -8.92
C LEU A 44 -0.99 -4.92 -10.16
N TYR A 45 -0.38 -4.15 -11.06
CA TYR A 45 -1.05 -3.73 -12.29
C TYR A 45 -1.23 -4.85 -13.33
N ASN A 46 -0.41 -5.90 -13.28
CA ASN A 46 -0.61 -7.12 -14.07
C ASN A 46 -1.66 -8.06 -13.45
N ASN A 47 -1.96 -7.89 -12.15
CA ASN A 47 -2.88 -8.74 -11.39
C ASN A 47 -3.96 -7.87 -10.69
N PRO A 48 -4.88 -7.24 -11.42
CA PRO A 48 -5.83 -6.26 -10.86
C PRO A 48 -6.74 -6.84 -9.76
N VAL A 49 -7.08 -8.12 -9.84
CA VAL A 49 -7.84 -8.81 -8.77
C VAL A 49 -7.04 -8.87 -7.47
N ALA A 50 -5.73 -9.08 -7.54
CA ALA A 50 -4.85 -9.04 -6.37
C ALA A 50 -4.70 -7.61 -5.85
N ALA A 51 -4.50 -6.64 -6.75
CA ALA A 51 -4.43 -5.22 -6.39
C ALA A 51 -5.67 -4.74 -5.64
N GLU A 52 -6.87 -5.11 -6.08
CA GLU A 52 -8.12 -4.72 -5.41
C GLU A 52 -8.29 -5.37 -4.03
N LYS A 53 -7.81 -6.61 -3.85
CA LYS A 53 -7.99 -7.36 -2.60
C LYS A 53 -6.93 -7.05 -1.54
N PHE A 54 -5.71 -6.74 -1.97
CA PHE A 54 -4.53 -6.78 -1.12
C PHE A 54 -3.74 -5.46 -1.10
N SER A 55 -4.33 -4.39 -1.63
CA SER A 55 -3.76 -3.05 -1.56
C SER A 55 -4.82 -1.98 -1.68
N PHE A 56 -4.50 -0.77 -1.23
CA PHE A 56 -5.28 0.43 -1.53
C PHE A 56 -4.42 1.68 -1.45
N ILE A 57 -4.90 2.75 -2.10
CA ILE A 57 -4.32 4.08 -2.02
C ILE A 57 -5.17 4.94 -1.07
N THR A 58 -4.51 5.58 -0.11
CA THR A 58 -5.11 6.52 0.83
C THR A 58 -5.17 7.90 0.20
N LEU A 59 -6.31 8.56 0.30
CA LEU A 59 -6.52 9.94 -0.13
C LEU A 59 -6.81 10.83 1.08
N LEU A 60 -6.39 12.10 0.98
CA LEU A 60 -6.82 13.19 1.84
C LEU A 60 -7.38 14.31 0.95
N ASP A 61 -8.65 14.65 1.16
CA ASP A 61 -9.36 15.70 0.40
C ASP A 61 -9.25 15.50 -1.12
N GLY A 62 -9.42 14.24 -1.56
CA GLY A 62 -9.34 13.84 -2.97
C GLY A 62 -7.92 13.64 -3.52
N GLY A 63 -6.87 14.05 -2.79
CA GLY A 63 -5.47 13.89 -3.22
C GLY A 63 -4.82 12.62 -2.66
N PRO A 64 -4.09 11.82 -3.47
CA PRO A 64 -3.40 10.63 -2.98
C PRO A 64 -2.25 11.03 -2.03
N VAL A 65 -2.19 10.37 -0.87
CA VAL A 65 -1.20 10.66 0.20
C VAL A 65 -0.28 9.49 0.52
N GLY A 66 -0.59 8.29 0.03
CA GLY A 66 0.19 7.09 0.29
C GLY A 66 -0.57 5.82 -0.07
N HIS A 67 0.06 4.67 0.11
CA HIS A 67 -0.57 3.38 -0.11
C HIS A 67 -0.03 2.32 0.84
N ILE A 68 -0.75 1.20 0.92
CA ILE A 68 -0.36 0.01 1.67
C ILE A 68 -0.76 -1.23 0.89
N SER A 69 0.03 -2.29 1.02
CA SER A 69 -0.32 -3.62 0.55
C SER A 69 0.03 -4.69 1.60
N TRP A 70 -0.46 -5.91 1.38
CA TRP A 70 -0.13 -7.06 2.21
C TRP A 70 -0.14 -8.35 1.40
N ASP A 71 0.70 -9.30 1.80
CA ASP A 71 0.74 -10.66 1.24
C ASP A 71 -0.08 -11.61 2.13
N PRO A 72 -1.17 -12.23 1.60
CA PRO A 72 -1.97 -13.20 2.32
C PRO A 72 -1.40 -14.63 2.32
N GLY A 73 -0.23 -14.89 1.69
CA GLY A 73 0.30 -16.22 1.42
C GLY A 73 0.50 -17.15 2.64
N HIS A 74 0.52 -16.58 3.85
CA HIS A 74 0.63 -17.31 5.12
C HIS A 74 -0.68 -17.43 5.89
N SER A 75 -1.82 -17.11 5.27
CA SER A 75 -3.13 -17.22 5.91
C SER A 75 -3.50 -18.69 6.16
N PRO A 76 -4.19 -19.02 7.28
CA PRO A 76 -4.74 -18.09 8.28
C PRO A 76 -3.77 -17.73 9.43
N ASP A 77 -2.52 -18.18 9.40
CA ASP A 77 -1.59 -17.99 10.51
C ASP A 77 -1.17 -16.52 10.67
N TYR A 78 -0.76 -15.88 9.57
CA TYR A 78 -0.45 -14.45 9.52
C TYR A 78 -0.52 -13.90 8.09
N VAL A 79 -0.41 -12.58 7.97
CA VAL A 79 -0.22 -11.87 6.70
C VAL A 79 0.96 -10.92 6.83
N GLU A 80 1.67 -10.64 5.75
CA GLU A 80 2.80 -9.72 5.76
C GLU A 80 2.38 -8.38 5.17
N ILE A 81 2.40 -7.32 5.99
CA ILE A 81 2.17 -5.96 5.49
C ILE A 81 3.49 -5.44 4.90
N GLY A 82 3.43 -4.99 3.65
CA GLY A 82 4.61 -4.57 2.89
C GLY A 82 4.35 -3.32 2.06
N HIS A 83 5.43 -2.79 1.51
CA HIS A 83 5.42 -1.65 0.57
C HIS A 83 4.49 -0.50 0.96
N ASN A 84 4.37 -0.20 2.25
CA ASN A 84 3.49 0.86 2.73
C ASN A 84 4.23 2.20 2.80
N CYS A 85 3.56 3.28 2.44
CA CYS A 85 4.17 4.60 2.45
C CYS A 85 3.16 5.72 2.72
N ILE A 86 3.70 6.86 3.16
CA ILE A 86 3.02 8.15 3.20
C ILE A 86 3.98 9.17 2.57
N LEU A 87 3.48 9.94 1.60
CA LEU A 87 4.23 10.99 0.93
C LEU A 87 4.84 11.96 1.95
N ILE A 88 6.04 12.45 1.69
CA ILE A 88 6.80 13.27 2.65
C ILE A 88 5.99 14.49 3.12
N LYS A 89 5.35 15.18 2.19
CA LYS A 89 4.51 16.36 2.49
C LYS A 89 3.31 16.06 3.40
N CYS A 90 2.94 14.78 3.55
CA CYS A 90 1.80 14.30 4.31
C CYS A 90 2.21 13.61 5.62
N LYS A 91 3.50 13.45 5.91
CA LYS A 91 3.98 12.82 7.15
C LYS A 91 3.68 13.68 8.38
N GLY A 92 3.61 13.04 9.54
CA GLY A 92 3.38 13.70 10.84
C GLY A 92 1.91 14.09 11.13
N GLN A 93 0.96 13.71 10.27
CA GLN A 93 -0.45 14.10 10.37
C GLN A 93 -1.38 12.95 10.81
N GLY A 94 -0.83 11.83 11.30
CA GLY A 94 -1.62 10.65 11.70
C GLY A 94 -2.14 9.78 10.54
N LEU A 95 -1.90 10.17 9.28
CA LEU A 95 -2.39 9.45 8.09
C LEU A 95 -1.88 8.01 7.99
N GLY A 96 -0.62 7.76 8.36
CA GLY A 96 -0.07 6.40 8.40
C GLY A 96 -0.79 5.50 9.41
N HIS A 97 -1.24 6.06 10.54
CA HIS A 97 -2.02 5.31 11.52
C HIS A 97 -3.41 4.98 10.99
N ALA A 98 -4.10 5.94 10.37
CA ALA A 98 -5.41 5.72 9.74
C ALA A 98 -5.34 4.65 8.62
N GLN A 99 -4.32 4.73 7.77
CA GLN A 99 -4.05 3.77 6.71
C GLN A 99 -3.80 2.36 7.26
N LEU A 100 -2.94 2.21 8.27
CA LEU A 100 -2.65 0.91 8.86
C LEU A 100 -3.86 0.33 9.61
N ALA A 101 -4.62 1.17 10.31
CA ALA A 101 -5.83 0.74 11.01
C ALA A 101 -6.87 0.16 10.05
N GLU A 102 -7.07 0.80 8.88
CA GLU A 102 -7.97 0.28 7.86
C GLU A 102 -7.46 -1.03 7.25
N ALA A 103 -6.18 -1.11 6.90
CA ALA A 103 -5.59 -2.35 6.40
C ALA A 103 -5.80 -3.51 7.39
N VAL A 104 -5.52 -3.29 8.68
CA VAL A 104 -5.74 -4.30 9.73
C VAL A 104 -7.22 -4.67 9.88
N ARG A 105 -8.16 -3.73 9.72
CA ARG A 105 -9.60 -4.02 9.74
C ARG A 105 -9.97 -4.99 8.61
N ILE A 106 -9.55 -4.68 7.37
CA ILE A 106 -9.80 -5.50 6.17
C ILE A 106 -9.15 -6.88 6.32
N ILE A 107 -7.89 -6.94 6.73
CA ILE A 107 -7.14 -8.20 6.94
C ILE A 107 -7.88 -9.09 7.93
N LYS A 108 -8.36 -8.55 9.06
CA LYS A 108 -9.11 -9.33 10.06
C LYS A 108 -10.42 -9.87 9.49
N GLU A 109 -11.10 -9.13 8.63
CA GLU A 109 -12.32 -9.60 7.96
C GLU A 109 -12.01 -10.76 7.00
N ILE A 110 -10.93 -10.63 6.21
CA ILE A 110 -10.47 -11.70 5.32
C ILE A 110 -10.11 -12.94 6.12
N MET A 111 -9.24 -12.82 7.14
CA MET A 111 -8.78 -13.95 7.97
C MET A 111 -9.94 -14.70 8.65
N ARG A 112 -11.02 -14.01 9.05
CA ARG A 112 -12.22 -14.67 9.61
C ARG A 112 -12.89 -15.61 8.62
N VAL A 113 -12.89 -15.31 7.33
CA VAL A 113 -13.48 -16.17 6.29
C VAL A 113 -12.66 -17.44 6.09
N TRP A 114 -11.34 -17.39 6.27
CA TRP A 114 -10.46 -18.56 6.11
C TRP A 114 -10.50 -19.56 7.27
N VAL A 115 -11.17 -19.22 8.37
CA VAL A 115 -11.27 -20.05 9.59
C VAL A 115 -12.66 -20.72 9.70
N LEU A 116 -13.59 -20.41 8.79
CA LEU A 116 -14.93 -21.01 8.69
C LEU A 116 -14.96 -22.11 7.62
#